data_AF-A0A2B7GXG5-F1
#
_entry.id   AF-A0A2B7GXG5-F1
#
_cell.length_a   1.000
_cell.length_b   1.000
_cell.length_c   1.000
_cell.angle_alpha   90.00
_cell.angle_beta   90.00
_cell.angle_gamma   90.00
#
_symmetry.space_group_name_H-M   'P 1'
#
loop_
_entity.id
_entity.type
_entity.pdbx_description
1 polymer ?
#
loop_
_entity_poly.entity_id
_entity_poly.type
_entity_poly.pdbx_seq_one_letter_code
_entity_poly.pdbx_strand_id
1 'polypeptide(L)'
;MSLEFSSSDDAPAFERVIAALDDDSCREIIAVLEEPMTVPDIAEATDRPLSTTYRKLDALTEAGLVDETVGVRHGGHHRSRYVANLNRISIGLDDDNELYADIDRSAELSIWSNAKREF
;
A
#
# COMPACT_ATOMS: atom_id res chain seq x y z
N MET A 1 35.88 -5.57 0.61
CA MET A 1 34.86 -4.58 1.02
C MET A 1 33.54 -5.27 0.83
N SER A 2 33.01 -5.85 1.90
CA SER A 2 31.66 -6.38 1.93
C SER A 2 30.74 -5.18 2.01
N LEU A 3 29.91 -4.96 1.00
CA LEU A 3 28.75 -4.11 1.19
C LEU A 3 27.87 -4.87 2.19
N GLU A 4 27.76 -4.32 3.39
CA GLU A 4 26.66 -4.66 4.28
C GLU A 4 25.40 -4.32 3.49
N PHE A 5 24.76 -5.35 2.93
CA PHE A 5 23.34 -5.28 2.61
C PHE A 5 22.69 -4.93 3.93
N SER A 6 22.40 -3.65 4.11
CA SER A 6 21.47 -3.23 5.12
C SER A 6 20.18 -3.95 4.76
N SER A 7 19.93 -5.06 5.44
CA SER A 7 18.60 -5.58 5.70
C SER A 7 17.87 -4.42 6.35
N SER A 8 17.36 -3.48 5.53
CA SER A 8 16.41 -2.50 5.99
C SER A 8 15.20 -3.32 6.38
N ASP A 9 15.04 -3.53 7.68
CA ASP A 9 13.92 -4.18 8.36
C ASP A 9 12.59 -3.42 8.17
N ASP A 10 12.48 -2.66 7.06
CA ASP A 10 11.44 -1.72 6.68
C ASP A 10 11.04 -1.87 5.18
N ALA A 11 11.73 -2.74 4.43
CA ALA A 11 11.32 -3.16 3.10
C ALA A 11 10.31 -4.32 3.20
N PRO A 12 9.18 -4.27 2.49
CA PRO A 12 8.20 -5.34 2.55
C PRO A 12 8.79 -6.65 2.02
N ALA A 13 8.52 -7.76 2.72
CA ALA A 13 9.00 -9.08 2.30
C ALA A 13 8.48 -9.41 0.89
N PHE A 14 9.39 -9.92 0.05
CA PHE A 14 9.11 -10.27 -1.34
C PHE A 14 7.84 -11.11 -1.49
N GLU A 15 7.66 -12.12 -0.64
CA GLU A 15 6.51 -13.02 -0.67
C GLU A 15 5.18 -12.31 -0.45
N ARG A 16 5.15 -11.27 0.42
CA ARG A 16 3.93 -10.51 0.69
C ARG A 16 3.55 -9.66 -0.52
N VAL A 17 4.53 -9.02 -1.15
CA VAL A 17 4.30 -8.22 -2.36
C VAL A 17 3.76 -9.11 -3.48
N ILE A 18 4.38 -10.27 -3.73
CA ILE A 18 3.92 -11.18 -4.79
C ILE A 18 2.54 -11.76 -4.46
N ALA A 19 2.29 -12.20 -3.22
CA ALA A 19 0.99 -12.73 -2.83
C ALA A 19 -0.12 -11.68 -2.97
N ALA A 20 0.15 -10.41 -2.68
CA ALA A 20 -0.79 -9.32 -2.89
C ALA A 20 -1.04 -9.06 -4.38
N LEU A 21 -0.01 -9.09 -5.23
CA LEU A 21 -0.14 -8.84 -6.67
C LEU A 21 -0.75 -10.02 -7.45
N ASP A 22 -0.62 -11.25 -6.95
CA ASP A 22 -1.27 -12.44 -7.53
C ASP A 22 -2.80 -12.40 -7.34
N ASP A 23 -3.29 -11.60 -6.39
CA ASP A 23 -4.72 -11.44 -6.14
C ASP A 23 -5.33 -10.33 -7.00
N ASP A 24 -6.20 -10.72 -7.93
CA ASP A 24 -6.97 -9.81 -8.80
C ASP A 24 -7.66 -8.69 -8.02
N SER A 25 -8.21 -9.04 -6.84
CA SER A 25 -8.93 -8.11 -5.98
C SER A 25 -8.02 -7.01 -5.43
N CYS A 26 -6.79 -7.37 -5.07
CA CYS A 26 -5.81 -6.42 -4.58
C CYS A 26 -5.40 -5.46 -5.71
N ARG A 27 -5.22 -5.99 -6.93
CA ARG A 27 -4.90 -5.19 -8.11
C ARG A 27 -6.02 -4.21 -8.47
N GLU A 28 -7.28 -4.65 -8.41
CA GLU A 28 -8.46 -3.79 -8.59
C GLU A 28 -8.51 -2.67 -7.54
N ILE A 29 -8.24 -2.99 -6.27
CA ILE A 29 -8.21 -1.99 -5.20
C ILE A 29 -7.10 -0.96 -5.43
N ILE A 30 -5.88 -1.38 -5.81
CA ILE A 30 -4.79 -0.46 -6.15
C ILE A 30 -5.21 0.47 -7.28
N ALA A 31 -5.87 -0.06 -8.32
CA ALA A 31 -6.27 0.70 -9.49
C ALA A 31 -7.31 1.80 -9.21
N VAL A 32 -8.17 1.64 -8.19
CA VAL A 32 -9.17 2.66 -7.83
C VAL A 32 -8.63 3.70 -6.84
N LEU A 33 -7.51 3.45 -6.18
CA LEU A 33 -6.90 4.33 -5.18
C LEU A 33 -6.09 5.48 -5.81
N GLU A 34 -6.65 6.15 -6.82
CA GLU A 34 -6.08 7.37 -7.41
C GLU A 34 -6.12 8.55 -6.42
N GLU A 35 -7.13 8.59 -5.54
CA GLU A 35 -7.29 9.55 -4.45
C GLU A 35 -7.58 8.82 -3.11
N PRO A 36 -7.40 9.47 -1.94
CA PRO A 36 -7.69 8.83 -0.66
C PRO A 36 -9.16 8.44 -0.47
N MET A 37 -9.47 7.15 -0.43
CA MET A 37 -10.84 6.61 -0.34
C MET A 37 -11.09 5.89 0.99
N THR A 38 -12.34 5.88 1.48
CA THR A 38 -12.70 5.07 2.65
C THR A 38 -13.02 3.63 2.25
N VAL A 39 -12.97 2.68 3.18
CA VAL A 39 -13.28 1.26 2.90
C VAL A 39 -14.65 1.07 2.23
N PRO A 40 -15.75 1.74 2.67
CA PRO A 40 -17.02 1.67 1.95
C PRO A 40 -16.94 2.14 0.50
N ASP A 41 -16.23 3.23 0.23
CA ASP A 41 -16.11 3.79 -1.12
C ASP A 41 -15.33 2.82 -2.03
N ILE A 42 -14.27 2.19 -1.50
CA ILE A 42 -13.47 1.17 -2.21
C ILE A 42 -14.33 -0.06 -2.50
N ALA A 43 -15.10 -0.52 -1.51
CA ALA A 43 -15.99 -1.66 -1.65
C ALA A 43 -17.07 -1.41 -2.72
N GLU A 44 -17.62 -0.21 -2.78
CA GLU A 44 -18.56 0.20 -3.83
C GLU A 44 -17.88 0.26 -5.20
N ALA A 45 -16.73 0.93 -5.31
CA ALA A 45 -16.01 1.11 -6.57
C ALA A 45 -15.51 -0.21 -7.20
N THR A 46 -15.24 -1.22 -6.36
CA THR A 46 -14.77 -2.54 -6.80
C THR A 46 -15.89 -3.58 -6.86
N ASP A 47 -17.14 -3.22 -6.52
CA ASP A 47 -18.29 -4.14 -6.39
C ASP A 47 -17.99 -5.34 -5.47
N ARG A 48 -17.49 -5.06 -4.26
CA ARG A 48 -17.03 -6.08 -3.30
C ARG A 48 -17.73 -6.00 -1.96
N PRO A 49 -17.89 -7.14 -1.26
CA PRO A 49 -18.29 -7.13 0.14
C PRO A 49 -17.27 -6.42 1.02
N LEU A 50 -17.73 -5.60 1.97
CA LEU A 50 -16.88 -4.88 2.94
C LEU A 50 -15.87 -5.79 3.64
N SER A 51 -16.28 -6.97 4.09
CA SER A 51 -15.40 -7.92 4.78
C SER A 51 -14.23 -8.37 3.91
N THR A 52 -14.47 -8.54 2.61
CA THR A 52 -13.43 -8.87 1.64
C THR A 52 -12.52 -7.67 1.42
N THR A 53 -13.08 -6.46 1.26
CA THR A 53 -12.29 -5.23 1.08
C THR A 53 -11.36 -4.99 2.26
N TYR A 54 -11.83 -5.14 3.51
CA TYR A 54 -10.98 -5.05 4.71
C TYR A 54 -9.80 -6.03 4.64
N ARG A 55 -10.06 -7.30 4.32
CA ARG A 55 -9.00 -8.32 4.23
C ARG A 55 -7.97 -8.03 3.13
N LYS A 56 -8.38 -7.42 2.02
CA LYS A 56 -7.46 -7.06 0.93
C LYS A 56 -6.65 -5.82 1.27
N LEU A 57 -7.27 -4.81 1.88
CA LEU A 57 -6.55 -3.63 2.36
C LEU A 57 -5.52 -3.97 3.43
N ASP A 58 -5.84 -4.89 4.33
CA ASP A 58 -4.90 -5.41 5.33
C ASP A 58 -3.67 -6.04 4.65
N ALA A 59 -3.88 -6.97 3.71
CA ALA A 59 -2.79 -7.60 2.95
C ALA A 59 -1.96 -6.58 2.15
N LEU A 60 -2.60 -5.59 1.54
CA LEU A 60 -1.92 -4.51 0.80
C LEU A 60 -1.11 -3.60 1.73
N THR A 61 -1.61 -3.34 2.94
CA THR A 61 -0.93 -2.54 3.96
C THR A 61 0.27 -3.29 4.53
N GLU A 62 0.13 -4.58 4.84
CA GLU A 62 1.24 -5.44 5.27
C GLU A 62 2.33 -5.59 4.19
N ALA A 63 1.94 -5.53 2.91
CA ALA A 63 2.86 -5.52 1.78
C ALA A 63 3.45 -4.12 1.47
N GLY A 64 3.06 -3.08 2.21
CA GLY A 64 3.52 -1.71 1.99
C GLY A 64 3.08 -1.09 0.65
N LEU A 65 2.06 -1.66 0.01
CA LEU A 65 1.51 -1.19 -1.27
C LEU A 65 0.44 -0.11 -1.08
N VAL A 66 -0.20 -0.08 0.09
CA VAL A 66 -1.24 0.89 0.45
C VAL A 66 -0.97 1.39 1.85
N ASP A 67 -1.17 2.69 2.07
CA ASP A 67 -1.09 3.30 3.40
C ASP A 67 -2.48 3.65 3.93
N GLU A 68 -2.70 3.41 5.22
CA GLU A 68 -3.84 3.94 5.95
C GLU A 68 -3.54 5.38 6.42
N THR A 69 -4.35 6.34 5.98
CA THR A 69 -4.35 7.72 6.44
C THR A 69 -5.60 8.04 7.26
N VAL A 70 -5.45 8.87 8.29
CA VAL A 70 -6.57 9.30 9.13
C VAL A 70 -7.27 10.46 8.42
N GLY A 71 -8.52 10.27 8.01
CA GLY A 71 -9.29 11.34 7.37
C GLY A 71 -9.53 12.52 8.30
N VAL A 72 -9.09 13.72 7.90
CA VAL A 72 -9.43 14.98 8.60
C VAL A 72 -10.93 15.26 8.43
N ARG A 73 -11.59 15.67 9.52
CA ARG A 73 -13.06 15.76 9.66
C ARG A 73 -13.56 17.20 9.52
N HIS A 74 -14.61 17.39 8.71
CA HIS A 74 -15.69 18.33 9.04
C HIS A 74 -16.92 17.52 9.51
N GLY A 75 -17.28 17.60 10.79
CA GLY A 75 -18.59 17.18 11.33
C GLY A 75 -18.92 15.68 11.51
N GLY A 76 -18.21 14.73 10.89
CA GLY A 76 -18.65 13.30 10.80
C GLY A 76 -18.30 12.26 11.87
N HIS A 77 -17.25 11.47 11.66
CA HIS A 77 -16.73 10.35 12.46
C HIS A 77 -15.32 10.06 11.88
N HIS A 78 -14.35 9.55 12.64
CA HIS A 78 -13.05 9.16 12.07
C HIS A 78 -13.27 7.97 11.15
N ARG A 79 -13.20 8.18 9.83
CA ARG A 79 -13.14 7.07 8.86
C ARG A 79 -11.73 7.03 8.30
N SER A 80 -11.07 5.91 8.49
CA SER A 80 -9.80 5.59 7.85
C SER A 80 -9.95 5.71 6.34
N ARG A 81 -8.98 6.38 5.73
CA ARG A 81 -8.85 6.47 4.28
C ARG A 81 -7.60 5.72 3.87
N TYR A 82 -7.59 5.19 2.67
CA TYR A 82 -6.49 4.43 2.12
C TYR A 82 -5.99 5.10 0.85
N VAL A 83 -4.68 5.04 0.62
CA VAL A 83 -4.03 5.60 -0.55
C VAL A 83 -2.98 4.61 -1.06
N ALA A 84 -2.86 4.47 -2.38
CA ALA A 84 -1.78 3.69 -2.97
C ALA A 84 -0.43 4.33 -2.63
N ASN A 85 0.55 3.55 -2.18
CA ASN A 85 1.87 4.04 -1.77
C ASN A 85 2.98 3.57 -2.71
N LEU A 86 2.69 3.50 -4.01
CA LEU A 86 3.65 3.07 -5.01
C LEU A 86 3.44 3.79 -6.34
N ASN A 87 4.54 3.95 -7.06
CA ASN A 87 4.54 4.31 -8.47
C ASN A 87 5.13 3.18 -9.32
N ARG A 88 6.12 2.46 -8.77
CA ARG A 88 6.76 1.36 -9.47
C ARG A 88 7.18 0.26 -8.50
N ILE A 89 7.06 -0.98 -8.95
CA ILE A 89 7.63 -2.15 -8.30
C ILE A 89 8.71 -2.72 -9.22
N SER A 90 9.88 -3.03 -8.67
CA SER A 90 10.97 -3.68 -9.37
C SER A 90 11.31 -5.00 -8.69
N ILE A 91 11.45 -6.07 -9.46
CA ILE A 91 11.87 -7.39 -8.96
C ILE A 91 13.31 -7.63 -9.41
N GLY A 92 14.16 -8.02 -8.46
CA GLY A 92 15.57 -8.29 -8.72
C GLY A 92 16.03 -9.62 -8.12
N LEU A 93 17.24 -10.03 -8.50
CA LEU A 93 18.01 -11.09 -7.87
C LEU A 93 19.26 -10.45 -7.24
N ASP A 94 19.58 -10.81 -6.01
CA ASP A 94 20.80 -10.35 -5.35
C ASP A 94 22.02 -11.26 -5.66
N ASP A 95 23.15 -10.99 -5.01
CA ASP A 95 24.41 -11.71 -5.20
C ASP A 95 24.33 -13.19 -4.74
N ASP A 96 23.39 -13.51 -3.84
CA ASP A 96 23.11 -14.86 -3.35
C ASP A 96 22.02 -15.57 -4.18
N ASN A 97 21.56 -14.92 -5.26
CA ASN A 97 20.51 -15.38 -6.16
C ASN A 97 19.16 -15.54 -5.43
N GLU A 98 18.91 -14.70 -4.43
CA GLU A 98 17.61 -14.55 -3.76
C GLU A 98 16.79 -13.44 -4.43
N LEU A 99 15.48 -13.65 -4.54
CA LEU A 99 14.56 -12.69 -5.14
C LEU A 99 14.19 -11.62 -4.11
N TYR A 100 14.18 -10.37 -4.55
CA TYR A 100 13.67 -9.26 -3.76
C TYR A 100 12.75 -8.36 -4.58
N ALA A 101 11.89 -7.62 -3.87
CA ALA A 101 11.05 -6.58 -4.45
C ALA A 101 11.47 -5.23 -3.87
N ASP A 102 11.63 -4.25 -4.75
CA ASP A 102 11.83 -2.86 -4.41
C ASP A 102 10.60 -2.05 -4.82
N ILE A 103 10.11 -1.21 -3.91
CA ILE A 103 8.93 -0.37 -4.14
C ILE A 103 9.37 1.08 -4.18
N ASP A 104 9.27 1.67 -5.37
CA ASP A 104 9.45 3.10 -5.57
C ASP A 104 8.13 3.80 -5.19
N ARG A 105 8.17 4.56 -4.11
CA ARG A 105 7.01 5.23 -3.51
C ARG A 105 6.77 6.57 -4.18
N SER A 106 5.50 6.88 -4.46
CA SER A 106 5.14 8.17 -5.06
C SER A 106 5.36 9.33 -4.08
N ALA A 107 6.30 10.23 -4.39
CA ALA A 107 6.51 11.45 -3.62
C ALA A 107 5.30 12.39 -3.64
N GLU A 108 4.48 12.36 -4.70
CA GLU A 108 3.26 13.17 -4.80
C GLU A 108 2.20 12.72 -3.80
N LEU A 109 2.12 11.43 -3.49
CA LEU A 109 1.21 10.90 -2.47
C LEU A 109 1.79 10.99 -1.05
N SER A 110 3.12 11.16 -0.94
CA SER A 110 3.75 11.53 0.32
C SER A 110 3.30 12.91 0.84
N ILE A 111 2.69 13.74 0.00
CA ILE A 111 2.06 15.01 0.42
C ILE A 111 0.82 14.72 1.27
N TRP A 112 0.04 13.69 0.93
CA TRP A 112 -1.12 13.25 1.71
C TRP A 112 -0.72 12.51 2.99
N SER A 113 0.43 11.81 2.99
CA SER A 113 0.99 11.20 4.20
C SER A 113 1.67 12.23 5.13
N ASN A 114 2.21 13.34 4.60
CA ASN A 114 2.79 14.44 5.39
C ASN A 114 1.77 15.48 5.86
N ALA A 115 0.58 15.55 5.27
CA ALA A 115 -0.54 16.28 5.84
C ALA A 115 -0.93 15.77 7.26
N LYS A 116 -0.34 14.64 7.70
CA LYS A 116 -0.40 14.07 9.05
C LYS A 116 0.28 14.93 10.15
N ARG A 117 0.93 16.07 9.84
CA ARG A 117 1.66 16.85 10.85
C ARG A 117 1.30 18.31 11.02
N GLU A 118 0.46 18.87 10.18
CA GLU A 118 -0.03 20.23 10.36
C GLU A 118 -1.55 20.17 10.23
N PHE A 119 -2.25 20.70 11.26
CA PHE A 119 -3.71 20.79 11.44
C PHE A 119 -4.37 19.72 12.33
#